data_AF-A0A1Q7QB40-F1
#
_entry.id   AF-A0A1Q7QB40-F1
#
_cell.length_a   1.000
_cell.length_b   1.000
_cell.length_c   1.000
_cell.angle_alpha   90.00
_cell.angle_beta   90.00
_cell.angle_gamma   90.00
#
_symmetry.space_group_name_H-M   'P 1'
#
loop_
_entity.id
_entity.type
_entity.pdbx_description
1 polymer ?
#
loop_
_entity_poly.entity_id
_entity_poly.type
_entity_poly.pdbx_seq_one_letter_code
_entity_poly.pdbx_strand_id
1 'polypeptide(L)'
;MVLLDRAPVGDGVTSACGAPVSIVRAMGAEASIQLIHDRLVLHTRAGETVWPLPEPFCTFDYRRFCELAFAHAGVEFIQAAVTHCLWTPPDGGLFSPEGPARRT
;
A
#
# COMPACT_ATOMS: atom_id res chain seq x y z
N MET A 1 -20.13 6.99 1.76
CA MET A 1 -19.01 6.30 2.42
C MET A 1 -17.83 7.27 2.43
N VAL A 2 -17.01 7.27 3.49
CA VAL A 2 -15.91 8.22 3.69
C VAL A 2 -14.61 7.46 3.84
N LEU A 3 -13.53 7.96 3.21
CA LEU A 3 -12.15 7.54 3.41
C LEU A 3 -11.43 8.60 4.24
N LEU A 4 -10.81 8.19 5.35
CA LEU A 4 -10.02 9.07 6.20
C LEU A 4 -8.54 8.68 6.15
N ASP A 5 -7.67 9.66 5.94
CA ASP A 5 -6.22 9.51 6.05
C ASP A 5 -5.59 10.79 6.63
N ARG A 6 -4.42 10.68 7.25
CA ARG A 6 -3.64 11.84 7.70
C ARG A 6 -2.92 12.55 6.55
N ALA A 7 -2.52 11.78 5.53
CA ALA A 7 -1.74 12.25 4.40
C ALA A 7 -2.65 12.45 3.19
N PRO A 8 -2.27 13.31 2.23
CA PRO A 8 -2.95 13.39 0.95
C PRO A 8 -2.98 12.04 0.23
N VAL A 9 -4.00 11.83 -0.61
CA VAL A 9 -4.06 10.63 -1.47
C VAL A 9 -2.80 10.55 -2.33
N GLY A 10 -2.14 9.39 -2.30
CA GLY A 10 -0.92 9.14 -3.08
C GLY A 10 0.38 9.61 -2.44
N ASP A 11 0.35 10.11 -1.20
CA ASP A 11 1.56 10.38 -0.40
C ASP A 11 1.94 9.21 0.51
N GLY A 12 3.19 9.20 0.98
CA GLY A 12 3.67 8.22 1.95
C GLY A 12 4.31 6.96 1.36
N VAL A 13 4.78 7.01 0.11
CA VAL A 13 5.56 5.90 -0.46
C VAL A 13 6.85 5.68 0.36
N THR A 14 7.12 4.44 0.72
CA THR A 14 8.29 4.07 1.56
C THR A 14 9.22 3.06 0.90
N SER A 15 8.80 2.43 -0.21
CA SER A 15 9.54 1.39 -0.91
C SER A 15 9.09 1.31 -2.38
N ALA A 16 9.74 0.44 -3.15
CA ALA A 16 9.31 0.08 -4.49
C ALA A 16 7.91 -0.56 -4.46
N CYS A 17 7.06 -0.17 -5.41
CA CYS A 17 5.70 -0.66 -5.50
C CYS A 17 5.59 -1.79 -6.53
N GLY A 18 5.06 -2.92 -6.09
CA GLY A 18 4.73 -4.03 -6.97
C GLY A 18 3.59 -4.87 -6.42
N ALA A 19 2.77 -5.38 -7.33
CA ALA A 19 1.60 -6.20 -7.04
C ALA A 19 1.24 -7.07 -8.25
N PRO A 20 0.41 -8.11 -8.07
CA PRO A 20 -0.24 -8.78 -9.18
C PRO A 20 -1.00 -7.82 -10.09
N VAL A 21 -0.89 -8.01 -11.41
CA VAL A 21 -1.59 -7.19 -12.41
C VAL A 21 -3.11 -7.26 -12.20
N SER A 22 -3.62 -8.41 -11.79
CA SER A 22 -5.04 -8.64 -11.50
C SER A 22 -5.57 -7.71 -10.41
N ILE A 23 -4.80 -7.49 -9.34
CA ILE A 23 -5.16 -6.58 -8.25
C ILE A 23 -5.17 -5.13 -8.74
N VAL A 24 -4.14 -4.69 -9.46
CA VAL A 24 -4.07 -3.31 -9.97
C VAL A 24 -5.25 -2.99 -10.90
N ARG A 25 -5.65 -3.96 -11.73
CA ARG A 25 -6.84 -3.86 -12.58
C ARG A 25 -8.14 -3.80 -11.78
N ALA A 26 -8.29 -4.67 -10.78
CA ALA A 26 -9.48 -4.69 -9.93
C ALA A 26 -9.69 -3.37 -9.16
N MET A 27 -8.60 -2.66 -8.86
CA MET A 27 -8.64 -1.32 -8.25
C MET A 27 -8.95 -0.20 -9.24
N GLY A 28 -9.15 -0.49 -10.53
CA GLY A 28 -9.36 0.53 -11.56
C GLY A 28 -8.11 1.34 -11.89
N ALA A 29 -6.92 0.84 -11.54
CA ALA A 29 -5.66 1.58 -11.57
C ALA A 29 -4.68 1.08 -12.64
N GLU A 30 -5.14 0.35 -13.67
CA GLU A 30 -4.28 -0.23 -14.71
C GLU A 30 -3.35 0.81 -15.39
N ALA A 31 -3.80 2.05 -15.51
CA ALA A 31 -3.01 3.13 -16.09
C ALA A 31 -1.81 3.58 -15.23
N SER A 32 -1.63 3.06 -14.01
CA SER A 32 -0.42 3.29 -13.20
C SER A 32 0.69 2.29 -13.46
N ILE A 33 0.42 1.19 -14.18
CA ILE A 33 1.41 0.13 -14.46
C ILE A 33 2.57 0.70 -15.29
N GLN A 34 3.79 0.40 -14.85
CA GLN A 34 5.03 0.79 -15.52
C GLN A 34 5.68 -0.38 -16.25
N LEU A 35 5.81 -1.53 -15.57
CA LEU A 35 6.40 -2.76 -16.12
C LEU A 35 5.62 -3.98 -15.64
N ILE A 36 5.56 -5.01 -16.48
CA ILE A 36 4.94 -6.31 -16.16
C ILE A 36 6.01 -7.40 -16.25
N HIS A 37 6.02 -8.29 -15.26
CA HIS A 37 6.94 -9.41 -15.13
C HIS A 37 6.17 -10.72 -14.97
N ASP A 38 6.50 -11.71 -15.79
CA ASP A 38 5.94 -13.06 -15.74
C ASP A 38 6.84 -14.04 -14.96
N ARG A 39 8.01 -13.57 -14.51
CA ARG A 39 9.04 -14.38 -13.83
C ARG A 39 9.63 -13.63 -12.64
N LEU A 40 9.97 -14.39 -11.60
CA LEU A 40 10.80 -13.94 -10.48
C LEU A 40 12.23 -14.42 -10.72
N VAL A 41 13.18 -13.50 -10.71
CA VAL A 41 14.61 -13.80 -10.76
C VAL A 41 15.20 -13.53 -9.38
N LEU A 42 15.77 -14.54 -8.72
CA LEU A 42 16.55 -14.36 -7.49
C LEU A 42 18.02 -14.55 -7.79
N HIS A 43 18.80 -13.52 -7.51
CA HIS A 43 20.26 -13.59 -7.52
C HIS A 43 20.78 -13.87 -6.11
N THR A 44 21.64 -14.87 -5.99
CA THR A 44 22.32 -15.24 -4.76
C THR A 44 23.82 -15.41 -5.02
N ARG A 45 24.63 -15.53 -3.97
CA ARG A 45 26.05 -15.87 -4.14
C ARG A 45 26.27 -17.20 -4.87
N ALA A 46 25.30 -18.12 -4.80
CA ALA A 46 25.37 -19.42 -5.45
C ALA A 46 24.98 -19.39 -6.94
N GLY A 47 24.46 -18.26 -7.43
CA GLY A 47 24.00 -18.09 -8.81
C GLY A 47 22.61 -17.48 -8.89
N GLU A 48 22.01 -17.65 -10.07
CA GLU A 48 20.69 -17.13 -10.43
C GLU A 48 19.68 -18.26 -10.52
N THR A 49 18.48 -18.03 -9.99
CA THR A 49 17.33 -18.91 -10.21
C THR A 49 16.15 -18.10 -10.75
N VAL A 50 15.53 -18.63 -11.81
CA VAL A 50 14.37 -18.02 -12.47
C VAL A 50 13.15 -18.91 -12.25
N TRP A 51 12.10 -18.35 -11.67
CA TRP A 51 10.81 -19.03 -11.49
C TRP A 51 9.71 -18.36 -12.32
N PRO A 52 8.92 -19.11 -13.09
CA PRO A 52 7.69 -18.59 -13.67
C PRO A 52 6.70 -18.26 -12.54
N LEU A 53 6.06 -17.10 -12.63
CA LEU A 53 5.03 -16.70 -11.68
C LEU A 53 3.67 -17.30 -12.08
N PRO A 54 2.84 -17.70 -11.10
CA PRO A 54 1.51 -18.24 -11.38
C PRO A 54 0.56 -17.19 -11.98
N GLU A 55 0.84 -15.90 -11.74
CA GLU A 55 0.23 -14.77 -12.44
C GLU A 55 1.27 -13.64 -12.62
N PRO A 56 1.11 -12.75 -13.62
CA PRO A 56 2.04 -11.65 -13.81
C PRO A 56 1.99 -10.63 -12.67
N PHE A 57 3.17 -10.19 -12.24
CA PHE A 57 3.34 -9.05 -11.36
C PHE A 57 3.63 -7.79 -12.18
N CYS A 58 3.40 -6.64 -11.60
CA CYS A 58 3.80 -5.37 -12.18
C CYS A 58 4.47 -4.47 -11.15
N THR A 59 5.32 -3.58 -11.65
CA THR A 59 5.64 -2.33 -10.95
C THR A 59 4.69 -1.25 -11.42
N PHE A 60 4.40 -0.29 -10.55
CA PHE A 60 3.48 0.78 -10.85
C PHE A 60 3.86 2.07 -10.12
N ASP A 61 3.39 3.19 -10.67
CA ASP A 61 3.48 4.49 -10.03
C ASP A 61 2.52 4.56 -8.84
N TYR A 62 3.05 4.67 -7.62
CA TYR A 62 2.27 4.66 -6.39
C TYR A 62 1.23 5.79 -6.32
N ARG A 63 1.64 7.02 -6.62
CA ARG A 63 0.78 8.20 -6.52
C ARG A 63 -0.38 8.05 -7.49
N ARG A 64 -0.07 7.73 -8.75
CA ARG A 64 -1.07 7.50 -9.79
C ARG A 64 -2.00 6.33 -9.47
N PHE A 65 -1.46 5.24 -8.89
CA PHE A 65 -2.29 4.12 -8.42
C PHE A 65 -3.31 4.59 -7.39
N CYS A 66 -2.88 5.30 -6.35
CA CYS A 66 -3.76 5.77 -5.29
C CYS A 66 -4.82 6.75 -5.80
N GLU A 67 -4.44 7.68 -6.68
CA GLU A 67 -5.36 8.64 -7.29
C GLU A 67 -6.45 7.93 -8.11
N LEU A 68 -6.07 6.96 -8.95
CA LEU A 68 -7.00 6.19 -9.78
C LEU A 68 -7.91 5.29 -8.92
N ALA A 69 -7.34 4.59 -7.93
CA ALA A 69 -8.08 3.73 -7.03
C ALA A 69 -9.09 4.54 -6.19
N PHE A 70 -8.70 5.71 -5.71
CA PHE A 70 -9.59 6.62 -4.99
C PHE A 70 -10.73 7.12 -5.90
N ALA A 71 -10.41 7.56 -7.12
CA ALA A 71 -11.42 7.97 -8.10
C ALA A 71 -12.39 6.83 -8.44
N HIS A 72 -11.89 5.59 -8.55
CA HIS A 72 -12.69 4.40 -8.81
C HIS A 72 -13.64 4.05 -7.66
N ALA A 73 -13.20 4.26 -6.40
CA ALA A 73 -14.01 3.99 -5.22
C ALA A 73 -15.23 4.92 -5.08
N GLY A 74 -15.18 6.13 -5.63
CA GLY A 74 -16.30 7.07 -5.63
C GLY A 74 -16.75 7.51 -4.23
N VAL A 75 -15.78 7.66 -3.30
CA VAL A 75 -16.04 8.03 -1.90
C VAL A 75 -15.53 9.43 -1.58
N GLU A 76 -16.07 10.03 -0.52
CA GLU A 76 -15.56 11.30 0.01
C GLU A 76 -14.22 11.08 0.73
N PHE A 77 -13.26 11.97 0.51
CA PHE A 77 -11.98 11.97 1.21
C PHE A 77 -11.95 13.05 2.28
N ILE A 78 -11.61 12.67 3.51
CA ILE A 78 -11.38 13.60 4.61
C ILE A 78 -9.94 13.42 5.09
N GLN A 79 -9.15 14.49 4.97
CA GLN A 79 -7.83 14.52 5.57
C GLN A 79 -7.94 14.87 7.05
N ALA A 80 -7.58 13.93 7.92
CA ALA A 80 -7.65 14.09 9.36
C ALA A 80 -6.54 13.29 10.07
N ALA A 81 -6.00 13.85 11.15
CA ALA A 81 -5.01 13.19 11.99
C ALA A 81 -5.52 13.02 13.42
N VAL A 82 -5.15 11.92 14.07
CA VAL A 82 -5.44 11.69 15.49
C VAL A 82 -4.61 12.66 16.34
N THR A 83 -5.28 13.51 17.13
CA THR A 83 -4.62 14.46 18.03
C THR A 83 -4.53 13.95 19.47
N HIS A 84 -5.52 13.20 19.94
CA HIS A 84 -5.58 12.62 21.27
C HIS A 84 -6.52 11.40 21.25
N CYS A 85 -6.26 10.42 22.12
CA CYS A 85 -7.14 9.26 22.31
C CYS A 85 -7.59 9.25 23.77
N LEU A 86 -8.87 9.50 24.02
CA LEU A 86 -9.49 9.41 25.35
C LEU A 86 -10.21 8.06 25.57
N TRP A 87 -10.00 7.13 24.65
CA TRP A 87 -10.59 5.79 24.77
C TRP A 87 -9.86 4.98 25.83
N THR A 88 -10.62 4.50 26.82
CA THR A 88 -10.13 3.58 27.84
C THR A 88 -10.53 2.15 27.44
N PRO A 89 -9.55 1.24 27.24
CA PRO A 89 -9.82 -0.17 27.04
C PRO A 89 -10.64 -0.78 28.19
N PRO A 90 -11.51 -1.78 27.93
CA PRO A 90 -12.31 -2.43 28.97
C PRO A 90 -11.46 -3.12 30.06
N ASP A 91 -10.23 -3.49 29.74
CA ASP A 91 -9.22 -4.10 30.60
C ASP A 91 -8.31 -3.08 31.30
N GLY A 92 -8.54 -1.78 31.12
CA GLY A 92 -7.84 -0.70 31.82
C GLY A 92 -6.42 -0.41 31.31
N GLY A 93 -6.02 -0.95 30.15
CA GLY A 93 -4.74 -0.62 29.51
C GLY A 93 -4.65 0.86 29.11
N LEU A 94 -3.45 1.46 29.07
CA LEU A 94 -3.28 2.79 28.46
C LEU A 94 -3.06 2.64 26.96
N PHE A 95 -3.84 3.35 26.13
CA PHE A 95 -3.53 3.51 24.70
C PHE A 95 -2.31 4.44 24.54
N SER A 96 -1.21 3.94 23.99
CA SER A 96 -0.05 4.78 23.63
C SER A 96 -0.22 5.32 22.21
N PRO A 97 -0.26 6.65 22.01
CA PRO A 97 -0.46 7.26 20.69
C PRO A 97 0.74 7.09 19.75
N GLU A 98 1.91 6.68 20.24
CA GLU A 98 3.15 6.60 19.45
C GLU A 98 3.35 5.25 18.73
N GLY A 99 2.38 4.33 18.84
CA GLY A 99 2.60 2.94 18.43
C GLY A 99 3.68 2.27 19.30
N PRO A 100 3.99 0.98 19.09
CA PRO A 100 5.12 0.37 19.78
C PRO A 100 6.40 1.09 19.36
N ALA A 101 7.15 1.64 20.33
CA ALA A 101 8.49 2.14 20.10
C ALA A 101 9.28 1.07 19.33
N ARG A 102 9.82 1.43 18.17
CA ARG A 102 10.71 0.55 17.40
C ARG A 102 11.85 0.15 18.33
N ARG A 103 11.90 -1.13 18.73
CA ARG A 103 13.08 -1.71 19.37
C ARG A 103 14.20 -1.67 18.33
N THR A 104 15.11 -0.71 18.48
CA THR A 104 16.45 -0.75 17.88
C THR A 104 17.29 -1.82 18.56
#